data_AF-A0A943XGK6-F1
#
_entry.id   AF-A0A943XGK6-F1
#
_cell.length_a   1.000
_cell.length_b   1.000
_cell.length_c   1.000
_cell.angle_alpha   90.00
_cell.angle_beta   90.00
_cell.angle_gamma   90.00
#
_symmetry.space_group_name_H-M   'P 1'
#
loop_
_entity.id
_entity.type
_entity.pdbx_description
1 polymer ?
#
loop_
_entity_poly.entity_id
_entity_poly.type
_entity_poly.pdbx_seq_one_letter_code
_entity_poly.pdbx_strand_id
1 'polypeptide(L)'
;MKVRRLEMKKMVKKNQIIITALAVMVAIAGYFSFTSKEVSIIDEDGNTVELSQNKTEEAQETMQTATETEGETIAANEGAAGNQDDAEVSAPVDDTIGEAVLTNAGAVSVTSDAIVNAKLNREQTRSKSQAMLMELVNNESLDAETKQKAVDELVAMTAVMEKESICEQQLLAKGFEETVVLISDGCVDVTVNRSELTEIEKAQIEDIITRKAGCDVSEIIINTVD
;
A
#
# COMPACT_ATOMS: atom_id res chain seq x y z
N MET A 1 -43.02 13.14 -52.93
CA MET A 1 -41.88 13.70 -52.17
C MET A 1 -41.52 12.97 -50.86
N LYS A 2 -42.37 12.08 -50.29
CA LYS A 2 -42.10 11.41 -48.99
C LYS A 2 -41.05 10.28 -49.02
N VAL A 3 -40.80 9.66 -50.18
CA VAL A 3 -39.88 8.52 -50.30
C VAL A 3 -38.41 8.93 -50.14
N ARG A 4 -38.01 10.09 -50.71
CA ARG A 4 -36.63 10.61 -50.60
C ARG A 4 -36.25 11.03 -49.16
N ARG A 5 -37.22 11.35 -48.30
CA ARG A 5 -36.97 11.73 -46.89
C ARG A 5 -36.62 10.54 -45.99
N LEU A 6 -37.06 9.33 -46.33
CA LEU A 6 -36.82 8.12 -45.53
C LEU A 6 -35.44 7.49 -45.82
N GLU A 7 -34.96 7.58 -47.07
CA GLU A 7 -33.61 7.10 -47.43
C GLU A 7 -32.51 8.01 -46.86
N MET A 8 -32.71 9.33 -46.88
CA MET A 8 -31.74 10.29 -46.34
C MET A 8 -31.54 10.10 -44.82
N LYS A 9 -32.59 9.70 -44.07
CA LYS A 9 -32.52 9.43 -42.63
C LYS A 9 -31.79 8.10 -42.30
N LYS A 10 -31.75 7.14 -43.23
CA LYS A 10 -30.99 5.89 -43.08
C LYS A 10 -29.51 6.05 -43.44
N MET A 11 -29.18 6.96 -44.36
CA MET A 11 -27.78 7.31 -44.67
C MET A 11 -27.12 8.07 -43.51
N VAL A 12 -27.84 9.01 -42.89
CA VAL A 12 -27.32 9.80 -41.75
C VAL A 12 -27.05 8.93 -40.52
N LYS A 13 -27.90 7.92 -40.22
CA LYS A 13 -27.69 7.00 -39.09
C LYS A 13 -26.46 6.10 -39.21
N LYS A 14 -26.08 5.69 -40.43
CA LYS A 14 -24.90 4.85 -40.66
C LYS A 14 -23.60 5.65 -40.48
N ASN A 15 -23.59 6.89 -40.94
CA ASN A 15 -22.43 7.78 -40.76
C ASN A 15 -22.35 8.31 -39.32
N GLN A 16 -23.48 8.44 -38.63
CA GLN A 16 -23.50 8.82 -37.22
C GLN A 16 -22.79 7.80 -36.34
N ILE A 17 -22.94 6.49 -36.59
CA ILE A 17 -22.22 5.45 -35.83
C ILE A 17 -20.70 5.61 -35.98
N ILE A 18 -20.23 5.89 -37.21
CA ILE A 18 -18.81 6.11 -37.49
C ILE A 18 -18.30 7.35 -36.77
N ILE A 19 -19.05 8.45 -36.82
CA ILE A 19 -18.68 9.72 -36.17
C ILE A 19 -18.68 9.58 -34.64
N THR A 20 -19.67 8.88 -34.05
CA THR A 20 -19.71 8.63 -32.60
C THR A 20 -18.59 7.71 -32.16
N ALA A 21 -18.25 6.69 -32.94
CA ALA A 21 -17.14 5.80 -32.64
C ALA A 21 -15.80 6.55 -32.68
N LEU A 22 -15.60 7.42 -33.67
CA LEU A 22 -14.40 8.25 -33.81
C LEU A 22 -14.27 9.27 -32.66
N ALA A 23 -15.39 9.90 -32.27
CA ALA A 23 -15.41 10.82 -31.12
C ALA A 23 -15.07 10.12 -29.79
N VAL A 24 -15.58 8.91 -29.57
CA VAL A 24 -15.25 8.09 -28.39
C VAL A 24 -13.77 7.70 -28.41
N MET A 25 -13.21 7.34 -29.57
CA MET A 25 -11.80 6.98 -29.70
C MET A 25 -10.87 8.16 -29.38
N VAL A 26 -11.22 9.38 -29.83
CA VAL A 26 -10.46 10.60 -29.51
C VAL A 26 -10.60 10.97 -28.04
N ALA A 27 -11.78 10.79 -27.43
CA ALA A 27 -11.97 11.02 -26.00
C ALA A 27 -11.15 10.05 -25.13
N ILE A 28 -11.10 8.76 -25.52
CA ILE A 28 -10.26 7.76 -24.86
C ILE A 28 -8.78 8.09 -25.05
N ALA A 29 -8.35 8.45 -26.26
CA ALA A 29 -6.96 8.83 -26.53
C ALA A 29 -6.55 10.10 -25.78
N GLY A 30 -7.42 11.11 -25.70
CA GLY A 30 -7.18 12.31 -24.89
C GLY A 30 -7.13 12.03 -23.40
N TYR A 31 -7.99 11.14 -22.89
CA TYR A 31 -7.98 10.71 -21.49
C TYR A 31 -6.74 9.85 -21.15
N PHE A 32 -6.32 8.98 -22.07
CA PHE A 32 -5.11 8.17 -21.95
C PHE A 32 -3.83 9.01 -22.07
N SER A 33 -3.87 10.04 -22.92
CA SER A 33 -2.82 11.05 -23.09
C SER A 33 -2.63 11.92 -21.84
N PHE A 34 -3.70 12.18 -21.09
CA PHE A 34 -3.63 12.93 -19.82
C PHE A 34 -3.13 12.11 -18.64
N THR A 35 -3.19 10.77 -18.72
CA THR A 35 -2.74 9.84 -17.68
C THR A 35 -1.38 9.20 -17.98
N SER A 36 -0.94 9.25 -19.23
CA SER A 36 0.41 8.84 -19.65
C SER A 36 1.24 10.10 -19.92
N LYS A 37 2.09 10.46 -18.96
CA LYS A 37 3.15 11.46 -19.17
C LYS A 37 4.19 10.87 -20.13
N GLU A 38 3.89 10.89 -21.42
CA GLU A 38 4.78 10.98 -22.58
C GLU A 38 3.96 10.79 -23.87
N VAL A 39 3.73 11.89 -24.60
CA VAL A 39 3.06 11.89 -25.91
C VAL A 39 4.11 12.29 -26.94
N SER A 40 4.52 11.35 -27.77
CA SER A 40 5.25 11.63 -29.01
C SER A 40 4.24 11.82 -30.14
N ILE A 41 4.12 13.03 -30.67
CA ILE A 41 3.34 13.29 -31.89
C ILE A 41 4.27 13.08 -33.09
N ILE A 42 3.79 12.30 -34.07
CA ILE A 42 4.45 12.10 -35.36
C ILE A 42 3.72 12.97 -36.39
N ASP A 43 4.49 13.81 -37.09
CA ASP A 43 4.03 14.65 -38.22
C ASP A 43 3.73 13.79 -39.48
N GLU A 44 2.95 14.30 -40.44
CA GLU A 44 2.64 13.68 -41.74
C GLU A 44 3.89 13.34 -42.58
N ASP A 45 5.07 13.88 -42.26
CA ASP A 45 6.36 13.53 -42.86
C ASP A 45 7.17 12.48 -42.06
N GLY A 46 6.61 11.91 -40.98
CA GLY A 46 7.19 10.76 -40.26
C GLY A 46 8.25 11.09 -39.20
N ASN A 47 8.40 12.35 -38.81
CA ASN A 47 9.35 12.78 -37.78
C ASN A 47 8.69 12.98 -36.40
N THR A 48 9.36 12.55 -35.33
CA THR A 48 8.93 12.70 -33.93
C THR A 48 9.36 14.06 -33.37
N VAL A 49 8.41 14.80 -32.77
CA VAL A 49 8.67 16.06 -32.06
C VAL A 49 8.35 15.88 -30.58
N GLU A 50 9.37 15.98 -29.72
CA GLU A 50 9.21 15.95 -28.26
C GLU A 50 8.92 17.35 -27.71
N LEU A 51 7.82 17.52 -26.97
CA LEU A 51 7.58 18.71 -26.16
C LEU A 51 8.06 18.45 -24.73
N SER A 52 9.21 19.03 -24.39
CA SER A 52 9.68 19.12 -23.01
C SER A 52 9.06 20.34 -22.33
N GLN A 53 8.21 20.10 -21.31
CA GLN A 53 7.96 21.10 -20.28
C GLN A 53 8.16 20.50 -18.88
N ASN A 54 9.00 21.22 -18.16
CA ASN A 54 9.66 20.92 -16.90
C ASN A 54 8.70 20.95 -15.68
N LYS A 55 9.12 20.21 -14.65
CA LYS A 55 8.53 20.00 -13.32
C LYS A 55 8.72 21.23 -12.40
N THR A 56 7.76 21.50 -11.52
CA THR A 56 7.90 22.17 -10.20
C THR A 56 6.60 21.85 -9.42
N GLU A 57 6.51 20.82 -8.59
CA GLU A 57 6.94 20.69 -7.18
C GLU A 57 6.34 21.70 -6.19
N GLU A 58 5.89 21.13 -5.06
CA GLU A 58 5.55 21.70 -3.75
C GLU A 58 4.16 22.33 -3.53
N ALA A 59 3.35 21.67 -2.67
CA ALA A 59 2.88 22.22 -1.39
C ALA A 59 1.82 21.30 -0.78
N GLN A 60 2.25 20.52 0.22
CA GLN A 60 1.42 19.76 1.15
C GLN A 60 1.27 20.62 2.41
N GLU A 61 0.05 21.10 2.72
CA GLU A 61 -0.42 21.65 4.01
C GLU A 61 -1.92 21.98 3.81
N THR A 62 -2.88 21.90 4.74
CA THR A 62 -3.02 21.43 6.12
C THR A 62 -4.54 21.45 6.37
N MET A 63 -5.14 20.36 6.87
CA MET A 63 -6.48 20.41 7.48
C MET A 63 -6.28 20.49 8.99
N GLN A 64 -6.56 21.66 9.58
CA GLN A 64 -6.60 21.84 11.02
C GLN A 64 -7.99 22.30 11.47
N THR A 65 -8.56 21.47 12.34
CA THR A 65 -9.80 21.66 13.08
C THR A 65 -9.66 22.78 14.12
N ALA A 66 -10.76 23.51 14.30
CA ALA A 66 -10.96 24.57 15.28
C ALA A 66 -10.85 24.11 16.74
N THR A 67 -10.37 25.00 17.63
CA THR A 67 -11.04 25.34 18.90
C THR A 67 -10.45 26.62 19.49
N GLU A 68 -11.35 27.41 20.06
CA GLU A 68 -11.19 28.75 20.63
C GLU A 68 -10.51 28.74 22.00
N THR A 69 -10.00 29.92 22.41
CA THR A 69 -10.32 30.61 23.68
C THR A 69 -9.09 31.37 24.22
N GLU A 70 -9.22 32.69 24.23
CA GLU A 70 -8.36 33.68 24.90
C GLU A 70 -8.42 33.54 26.42
N GLY A 71 -7.35 33.90 27.14
CA GLY A 71 -7.46 34.19 28.57
C GLY A 71 -6.19 34.08 29.40
N GLU A 72 -5.49 35.20 29.49
CA GLU A 72 -4.99 35.78 30.75
C GLU A 72 -3.70 35.25 31.42
N THR A 73 -2.97 36.23 31.94
CA THR A 73 -1.64 36.24 32.53
C THR A 73 -1.67 35.90 34.03
N ILE A 74 -0.51 35.56 34.62
CA ILE A 74 0.07 36.16 35.85
C ILE A 74 1.13 35.24 36.52
N ALA A 75 2.34 35.81 36.61
CA ALA A 75 3.35 35.85 37.68
C ALA A 75 3.58 34.69 38.70
N ALA A 76 4.86 34.29 38.76
CA ALA A 76 5.83 34.33 39.89
C ALA A 76 5.53 33.74 41.28
N ASN A 77 6.48 32.92 41.76
CA ASN A 77 6.91 32.69 43.17
C ASN A 77 8.07 31.67 43.14
N GLU A 78 9.35 32.07 43.18
CA GLU A 78 10.24 32.29 44.36
C GLU A 78 10.58 31.07 45.24
N GLY A 79 11.91 30.76 45.28
CA GLY A 79 12.69 30.29 46.44
C GLY A 79 12.49 28.85 46.95
N ALA A 80 13.44 28.15 47.57
CA ALA A 80 14.86 28.36 47.85
C ALA A 80 15.41 27.06 48.52
N ALA A 81 16.74 26.96 48.59
CA ALA A 81 17.57 26.05 49.42
C ALA A 81 17.68 24.58 48.97
N GLY A 82 18.85 23.95 48.85
CA GLY A 82 20.22 24.34 49.20
C GLY A 82 20.97 23.08 49.66
N ASN A 83 22.15 22.80 49.10
CA ASN A 83 23.33 22.39 49.86
C ASN A 83 24.59 22.33 48.97
N GLN A 84 25.63 22.99 49.46
CA GLN A 84 27.00 23.01 48.95
C GLN A 84 27.73 21.72 49.34
N ASP A 85 28.65 21.26 48.48
CA ASP A 85 30.01 20.96 48.94
C ASP A 85 31.02 21.17 47.80
N ASP A 86 32.25 21.45 48.19
CA ASP A 86 33.25 22.30 47.53
C ASP A 86 34.36 21.52 46.80
N ALA A 87 35.13 22.26 46.00
CA ALA A 87 36.53 22.04 45.58
C ALA A 87 36.90 21.14 44.36
N GLU A 88 37.19 21.88 43.28
CA GLU A 88 38.44 21.88 42.48
C GLU A 88 38.71 20.90 41.31
N VAL A 89 38.69 21.50 40.10
CA VAL A 89 39.75 21.53 39.07
C VAL A 89 40.13 20.21 38.38
N SER A 90 39.59 20.01 37.17
CA SER A 90 40.35 20.07 35.91
C SER A 90 39.42 19.87 34.71
N ALA A 91 39.55 20.74 33.71
CA ALA A 91 38.95 20.58 32.37
C ALA A 91 40.10 20.39 31.36
N PRO A 92 39.83 20.12 30.07
CA PRO A 92 39.12 18.98 29.50
C PRO A 92 39.98 18.33 28.37
N VAL A 93 39.35 17.59 27.46
CA VAL A 93 39.84 17.08 26.15
C VAL A 93 40.40 15.65 26.15
N ASP A 94 39.49 14.68 26.01
CA ASP A 94 39.79 13.38 25.36
C ASP A 94 38.88 13.25 24.14
N ASP A 95 39.46 13.56 22.98
CA ASP A 95 38.86 13.53 21.63
C ASP A 95 38.88 12.08 21.08
N THR A 96 38.13 11.17 21.70
CA THR A 96 37.94 9.81 21.13
C THR A 96 36.51 9.26 21.22
N ILE A 97 35.51 10.12 21.44
CA ILE A 97 34.10 9.77 21.19
C ILE A 97 33.74 10.17 19.76
N GLY A 98 34.24 9.40 18.79
CA GLY A 98 34.04 9.72 17.37
C GLY A 98 34.37 8.60 16.40
N GLU A 99 34.63 7.37 16.88
CA GLU A 99 34.75 6.23 15.99
C GLU A 99 33.35 5.68 15.71
N ALA A 100 32.83 6.09 14.56
CA ALA A 100 31.56 5.66 14.01
C ALA A 100 31.49 4.13 13.98
N VAL A 101 30.78 3.55 14.95
CA VAL A 101 30.22 2.20 14.85
C VAL A 101 29.08 2.26 13.82
N LEU A 102 29.47 2.31 12.55
CA LEU A 102 28.58 2.38 11.40
C LEU A 102 28.92 1.27 10.39
N THR A 103 29.33 0.11 10.87
CA THR A 103 29.82 -1.00 10.03
C THR A 103 28.90 -2.23 10.00
N ASN A 104 27.63 -2.16 10.43
CA ASN A 104 26.72 -3.31 10.25
C ASN A 104 25.25 -3.00 9.90
N ALA A 105 24.88 -1.74 9.58
CA ALA A 105 23.50 -1.41 9.21
C ALA A 105 23.17 -1.65 7.71
N GLY A 106 24.18 -1.83 6.85
CA GLY A 106 23.98 -1.95 5.40
C GLY A 106 23.45 -3.31 4.94
N ALA A 107 23.62 -4.37 5.74
CA ALA A 107 23.18 -5.73 5.37
C ALA A 107 21.85 -6.13 6.04
N VAL A 108 21.38 -5.41 7.05
CA VAL A 108 20.12 -5.71 7.78
C VAL A 108 18.92 -4.91 7.23
N SER A 109 19.16 -3.86 6.45
CA SER A 109 18.08 -2.97 5.97
C SER A 109 17.33 -3.49 4.75
N VAL A 110 18.00 -4.15 3.80
CA VAL A 110 17.40 -4.50 2.49
C VAL A 110 16.42 -5.69 2.60
N THR A 111 16.60 -6.52 3.61
CA THR A 111 15.90 -7.79 3.85
C THR A 111 14.57 -7.53 4.55
N SER A 112 14.63 -6.63 5.54
CA SER A 112 13.50 -5.95 6.15
C SER A 112 12.61 -5.28 5.11
N ASP A 113 13.21 -4.63 4.09
CA ASP A 113 12.44 -3.93 3.05
C ASP A 113 11.55 -4.88 2.23
N ALA A 114 12.00 -6.09 1.90
CA ALA A 114 11.18 -7.04 1.12
C ALA A 114 9.91 -7.45 1.89
N ILE A 115 10.06 -7.76 3.18
CA ILE A 115 8.96 -8.14 4.07
C ILE A 115 8.07 -6.96 4.40
N VAL A 116 8.64 -5.79 4.66
CA VAL A 116 7.89 -4.55 4.88
C VAL A 116 7.08 -4.19 3.63
N ASN A 117 7.66 -4.30 2.45
CA ASN A 117 6.94 -4.10 1.18
C ASN A 117 5.87 -5.16 0.96
N ALA A 118 6.11 -6.43 1.31
CA ALA A 118 5.10 -7.47 1.24
C ALA A 118 3.91 -7.17 2.18
N LYS A 119 4.18 -6.76 3.43
CA LYS A 119 3.15 -6.32 4.39
C LYS A 119 2.38 -5.11 3.88
N LEU A 120 3.08 -4.11 3.35
CA LEU A 120 2.47 -2.90 2.80
C LEU A 120 1.58 -3.24 1.60
N ASN A 121 2.06 -4.04 0.65
CA ASN A 121 1.28 -4.44 -0.52
C ASN A 121 0.05 -5.28 -0.11
N ARG A 122 0.20 -6.19 0.86
CA ARG A 122 -0.92 -6.96 1.43
C ARG A 122 -1.95 -6.00 2.02
N GLU A 123 -1.52 -5.04 2.85
CA GLU A 123 -2.44 -4.11 3.51
C GLU A 123 -3.11 -3.13 2.55
N GLN A 124 -2.39 -2.67 1.52
CA GLN A 124 -2.97 -1.84 0.46
C GLN A 124 -3.99 -2.63 -0.36
N THR A 125 -3.71 -3.89 -0.68
CA THR A 125 -4.64 -4.77 -1.42
C THR A 125 -5.88 -5.05 -0.59
N ARG A 126 -5.71 -5.23 0.73
CA ARG A 126 -6.82 -5.38 1.68
C ARG A 126 -7.67 -4.14 1.79
N SER A 127 -7.04 -2.98 1.95
CA SER A 127 -7.75 -1.71 2.00
C SER A 127 -8.57 -1.47 0.73
N LYS A 128 -8.00 -1.78 -0.45
CA LYS A 128 -8.69 -1.66 -1.74
C LYS A 128 -9.86 -2.64 -1.88
N SER A 129 -9.66 -3.91 -1.56
CA SER A 129 -10.71 -4.94 -1.63
C SER A 129 -11.84 -4.67 -0.62
N GLN A 130 -11.51 -4.26 0.60
CA GLN A 130 -12.50 -3.85 1.60
C GLN A 130 -13.29 -2.63 1.14
N ALA A 131 -12.63 -1.61 0.57
CA ALA A 131 -13.33 -0.43 0.04
C ALA A 131 -14.27 -0.80 -1.11
N MET A 132 -13.83 -1.65 -2.05
CA MET A 132 -14.64 -2.11 -3.18
C MET A 132 -15.85 -2.94 -2.71
N LEU A 133 -15.66 -3.86 -1.76
CA LEU A 133 -16.75 -4.64 -1.19
C LEU A 133 -17.75 -3.74 -0.44
N MET A 134 -17.26 -2.74 0.31
CA MET A 134 -18.13 -1.76 0.98
C MET A 134 -18.92 -0.89 0.00
N GLU A 135 -18.32 -0.51 -1.13
CA GLU A 135 -19.04 0.19 -2.21
C GLU A 135 -20.17 -0.69 -2.76
N LEU A 136 -19.90 -1.99 -2.95
CA LEU A 136 -20.89 -2.97 -3.42
C LEU A 136 -22.04 -3.14 -2.40
N VAL A 137 -21.72 -3.24 -1.11
CA VAL A 137 -22.72 -3.34 -0.03
C VAL A 137 -23.62 -2.08 0.02
N ASN A 138 -23.02 -0.90 -0.12
CA ASN A 138 -23.72 0.37 -0.02
C ASN A 138 -24.50 0.77 -1.29
N ASN A 139 -24.26 0.12 -2.42
CA ASN A 139 -24.92 0.46 -3.68
C ASN A 139 -26.41 0.09 -3.66
N GLU A 140 -27.30 1.08 -3.62
CA GLU A 140 -28.76 0.88 -3.59
C GLU A 140 -29.35 0.21 -4.85
N SER A 141 -28.61 0.24 -5.97
CA SER A 141 -29.08 -0.32 -7.25
C SER A 141 -28.83 -1.83 -7.38
N LEU A 142 -28.09 -2.45 -6.46
CA LEU A 142 -27.83 -3.88 -6.45
C LEU A 142 -28.89 -4.66 -5.69
N ASP A 143 -29.13 -5.88 -6.14
CA ASP A 143 -30.04 -6.81 -5.48
C ASP A 143 -29.47 -7.29 -4.12
N ALA A 144 -30.37 -7.76 -3.25
CA ALA A 144 -30.01 -8.21 -1.91
C ALA A 144 -29.08 -9.44 -1.91
N GLU A 145 -29.12 -10.29 -2.95
CA GLU A 145 -28.26 -11.48 -3.05
C GLU A 145 -26.81 -11.06 -3.32
N THR A 146 -26.58 -10.13 -4.24
CA THR A 146 -25.26 -9.57 -4.54
C THR A 146 -24.68 -8.83 -3.34
N LYS A 147 -25.50 -8.09 -2.61
CA LYS A 147 -25.08 -7.46 -1.33
C LYS A 147 -24.71 -8.49 -0.29
N GLN A 148 -25.49 -9.56 -0.15
CA GLN A 148 -25.17 -10.63 0.80
C GLN A 148 -23.85 -11.31 0.44
N LYS A 149 -23.59 -11.59 -0.84
CA LYS A 149 -22.30 -12.13 -1.30
C LYS A 149 -21.13 -11.20 -0.94
N ALA A 150 -21.30 -9.89 -1.10
CA ALA A 150 -20.29 -8.90 -0.72
C ALA A 150 -20.00 -8.91 0.79
N VAL A 151 -21.05 -9.03 1.62
CA VAL A 151 -20.92 -9.17 3.08
C VAL A 151 -20.23 -10.48 3.44
N ASP A 152 -20.62 -11.59 2.82
CA ASP A 152 -20.04 -12.91 3.07
C ASP A 152 -18.55 -12.93 2.70
N GLU A 153 -18.17 -12.31 1.58
CA GLU A 153 -16.78 -12.15 1.15
C GLU A 153 -15.98 -11.27 2.12
N LEU A 154 -16.57 -10.20 2.66
CA LEU A 154 -15.93 -9.37 3.68
C LEU A 154 -15.69 -10.12 4.99
N VAL A 155 -16.64 -10.96 5.41
CA VAL A 155 -16.49 -11.84 6.57
C VAL A 155 -15.40 -12.89 6.32
N ALA A 156 -15.39 -13.51 5.15
CA ALA A 156 -14.36 -14.49 4.77
C ALA A 156 -12.96 -13.85 4.76
N MET A 157 -12.82 -12.66 4.18
CA MET A 157 -11.59 -11.88 4.17
C MET A 157 -11.11 -11.58 5.59
N THR A 158 -12.01 -11.16 6.49
CA THR A 158 -11.66 -10.89 7.89
C THR A 158 -11.21 -12.16 8.62
N ALA A 159 -11.87 -13.29 8.39
CA ALA A 159 -11.48 -14.57 8.96
C ALA A 159 -10.10 -15.03 8.48
N VAL A 160 -9.77 -14.78 7.20
CA VAL A 160 -8.43 -15.04 6.66
C VAL A 160 -7.39 -14.14 7.31
N MET A 161 -7.68 -12.84 7.47
CA MET A 161 -6.79 -11.90 8.16
C MET A 161 -6.47 -12.31 9.59
N GLU A 162 -7.47 -12.78 10.33
CA GLU A 162 -7.29 -13.26 11.70
C GLU A 162 -6.38 -14.50 11.72
N LYS A 163 -6.61 -15.48 10.84
CA LYS A 163 -5.77 -16.67 10.72
C LYS A 163 -4.32 -16.32 10.40
N GLU A 164 -4.08 -15.45 9.42
CA GLU A 164 -2.73 -14.99 9.09
C GLU A 164 -2.05 -14.30 10.26
N SER A 165 -2.77 -13.41 10.96
CA SER A 165 -2.22 -12.70 12.11
C SER A 165 -1.85 -13.66 13.24
N ILE A 166 -2.70 -14.66 13.51
CA ILE A 166 -2.42 -15.71 14.50
C ILE A 166 -1.18 -16.51 14.08
N CYS A 167 -1.07 -16.91 12.81
CA CYS A 167 0.10 -17.61 12.30
C CYS A 167 1.38 -16.79 12.47
N GLU A 168 1.39 -15.53 12.04
CA GLU A 168 2.54 -14.62 12.20
C GLU A 168 2.95 -14.45 13.67
N GLN A 169 1.98 -14.28 14.57
CA GLN A 169 2.24 -14.19 16.02
C GLN A 169 2.86 -15.48 16.59
N GLN A 170 2.42 -16.64 16.12
CA GLN A 170 2.99 -17.93 16.55
C GLN A 170 4.40 -18.15 16.00
N LEU A 171 4.64 -17.75 14.75
CA LEU A 171 5.96 -17.81 14.13
C LEU A 171 6.94 -16.87 14.87
N LEU A 172 6.51 -15.64 15.18
CA LEU A 172 7.28 -14.71 16.00
C LEU A 172 7.62 -15.30 17.38
N ALA A 173 6.65 -15.92 18.05
CA ALA A 173 6.87 -16.55 19.35
C ALA A 173 7.84 -17.74 19.31
N LYS A 174 8.10 -18.32 18.14
CA LYS A 174 9.08 -19.38 17.93
C LYS A 174 10.47 -18.87 17.54
N GLY A 175 10.64 -17.55 17.36
CA GLY A 175 11.89 -16.93 16.96
C GLY A 175 12.04 -16.77 15.45
N PHE A 176 10.96 -16.93 14.67
CA PHE A 176 10.91 -16.47 13.28
C PHE A 176 10.57 -14.99 13.28
N GLU A 177 11.59 -14.16 13.44
CA GLU A 177 11.46 -12.71 13.36
C GLU A 177 11.08 -12.30 11.93
N GLU A 178 10.30 -11.24 11.81
CA GLU A 178 9.91 -10.65 10.53
C GLU A 178 9.38 -11.66 9.51
N THR A 179 8.24 -12.28 9.83
CA THR A 179 7.54 -13.18 8.91
C THR A 179 6.27 -12.54 8.35
N VAL A 180 5.87 -12.93 7.13
CA VAL A 180 4.58 -12.60 6.53
C VAL A 180 3.91 -13.89 6.11
N VAL A 181 2.64 -14.05 6.45
CA VAL A 181 1.80 -15.16 6.01
C VAL A 181 0.69 -14.59 5.13
N LEU A 182 0.60 -15.05 3.89
CA LEU A 182 -0.50 -14.71 2.98
C LEU A 182 -1.29 -15.97 2.67
N ILE A 183 -2.59 -15.93 2.95
CA ILE A 183 -3.52 -17.01 2.64
C ILE A 183 -4.40 -16.51 1.49
N SER A 184 -4.36 -17.19 0.35
CA SER A 184 -5.15 -16.87 -0.83
C SER A 184 -5.67 -18.16 -1.47
N ASP A 185 -6.98 -18.27 -1.66
CA ASP A 185 -7.64 -19.37 -2.37
C ASP A 185 -7.21 -20.79 -1.94
N GLY A 186 -6.90 -20.98 -0.65
CA GLY A 186 -6.47 -22.26 -0.09
C GLY A 186 -4.95 -22.46 -0.06
N CYS A 187 -4.19 -21.69 -0.84
CA CYS A 187 -2.73 -21.67 -0.77
C CYS A 187 -2.25 -20.75 0.35
N VAL A 188 -1.14 -21.13 0.99
CA VAL A 188 -0.49 -20.34 2.03
C VAL A 188 0.95 -20.05 1.65
N ASP A 189 1.25 -18.79 1.38
CA ASP A 189 2.60 -18.31 1.15
C ASP A 189 3.18 -17.76 2.46
N VAL A 190 4.28 -18.33 2.92
CA VAL A 190 5.01 -17.88 4.12
C VAL A 190 6.35 -17.32 3.68
N THR A 191 6.62 -16.04 3.95
CA THR A 191 7.91 -15.40 3.68
C THR A 191 8.62 -15.13 5.00
N VAL A 192 9.81 -15.71 5.19
CA VAL A 192 10.61 -15.63 6.43
C VAL A 192 11.92 -14.87 6.17
N ASN A 193 12.28 -13.96 7.07
CA ASN A 193 13.58 -13.26 7.05
C ASN A 193 14.71 -14.17 7.56
N ARG A 194 15.17 -15.09 6.72
CA ARG A 194 16.24 -16.05 6.99
C ARG A 194 16.89 -16.39 5.67
N SER A 195 18.22 -16.35 5.61
CA SER A 195 18.98 -16.80 4.44
C SER A 195 18.69 -18.26 4.09
N GLU A 196 18.61 -19.12 5.11
CA GLU A 196 18.32 -20.55 4.97
C GLU A 196 17.44 -21.05 6.12
N LEU A 197 16.65 -22.09 5.84
CA LEU A 197 15.83 -22.81 6.81
C LEU A 197 16.24 -24.27 6.85
N THR A 198 16.50 -24.77 8.06
CA THR A 198 16.71 -26.21 8.29
C THR A 198 15.41 -27.00 8.06
N GLU A 199 15.51 -28.30 7.80
CA GLU A 199 14.32 -29.16 7.67
C GLU A 199 13.45 -29.15 8.93
N ILE A 200 14.07 -29.02 10.11
CA ILE A 200 13.36 -28.91 11.39
C ILE A 200 12.56 -27.62 11.46
N GLU A 201 13.14 -26.49 11.04
CA GLU A 201 12.45 -25.20 11.02
C GLU A 201 11.33 -25.16 10.00
N LYS A 202 11.53 -25.73 8.81
CA LYS A 202 10.44 -25.88 7.81
C LYS A 202 9.28 -26.69 8.36
N ALA A 203 9.58 -27.84 8.98
CA ALA A 203 8.55 -28.67 9.61
C ALA A 203 7.80 -27.95 10.75
N GLN A 204 8.50 -27.09 11.52
CA GLN A 204 7.87 -26.26 12.54
C GLN A 204 6.92 -25.22 11.96
N ILE A 205 7.31 -24.57 10.85
CA ILE A 205 6.45 -23.62 10.14
C ILE A 205 5.21 -24.34 9.60
N GLU A 206 5.39 -25.49 8.93
CA GLU A 206 4.29 -26.30 8.40
C GLU A 206 3.30 -26.76 9.49
N ASP A 207 3.78 -27.24 10.64
CA ASP A 207 2.93 -27.65 11.77
C ASP A 207 2.09 -26.47 12.32
N ILE A 208 2.69 -25.29 12.43
CA ILE A 208 2.00 -24.10 12.91
C ILE A 208 0.89 -23.69 11.94
N ILE A 209 1.21 -23.63 10.65
CA ILE A 209 0.29 -23.20 9.60
C ILE A 209 -0.87 -24.19 9.46
N THR A 210 -0.60 -25.49 9.35
CA THR A 210 -1.66 -26.52 9.25
C THR A 210 -2.62 -26.48 10.44
N ARG A 211 -2.10 -26.35 11.66
CA ARG A 211 -2.91 -26.31 12.89
C ARG A 211 -3.73 -25.03 13.05
N LYS A 212 -3.28 -23.90 12.49
CA LYS A 212 -3.90 -22.58 12.72
C LYS A 212 -4.73 -22.10 11.54
N ALA A 213 -4.23 -22.26 10.32
CA ALA A 213 -4.93 -21.89 9.09
C ALA A 213 -5.94 -22.97 8.66
N GLY A 214 -5.67 -24.24 8.98
CA GLY A 214 -6.49 -25.39 8.57
C GLY A 214 -6.32 -25.80 7.11
N CYS A 215 -5.16 -25.48 6.51
CA CYS A 215 -4.78 -25.89 5.15
C CYS A 215 -3.94 -27.17 5.18
N ASP A 216 -3.84 -27.83 4.03
CA ASP A 216 -3.00 -29.01 3.87
C ASP A 216 -1.53 -28.63 3.65
N VAL A 217 -0.59 -29.50 4.04
CA VAL A 217 0.86 -29.25 3.88
C VAL A 217 1.24 -28.99 2.42
N SER A 218 0.56 -29.64 1.47
CA SER A 218 0.81 -29.46 0.04
C SER A 218 0.46 -28.07 -0.50
N GLU A 219 -0.32 -27.29 0.24
CA GLU A 219 -0.76 -25.95 -0.13
C GLU A 219 0.15 -24.85 0.46
N ILE A 220 1.14 -25.25 1.26
CA ILE A 220 2.07 -24.34 1.93
C ILE A 220 3.33 -24.15 1.09
N ILE A 221 3.66 -22.90 0.79
CA ILE A 221 4.89 -22.51 0.10
C ILE A 221 5.70 -21.64 1.05
N ILE A 222 6.93 -22.05 1.34
CA ILE A 222 7.85 -21.32 2.22
C ILE A 222 8.91 -20.64 1.37
N ASN A 223 8.93 -19.31 1.41
CA ASN A 223 9.92 -18.44 0.79
C ASN A 223 10.86 -17.88 1.86
N THR A 224 12.15 -17.87 1.53
CA THR A 224 13.21 -17.27 2.35
C THR A 224 13.69 -15.99 1.68
N VAL A 225 13.89 -14.94 2.47
CA VAL A 225 14.56 -13.72 2.03
C VAL A 225 15.83 -13.53 2.86
N ASP A 226 16.92 -13.20 2.18
CA ASP A 226 18.26 -12.96 2.75
C ASP A 226 18.46 -11.49 3.05
#